data_AF-A0A1F3QLU8-F1
#
_entry.id   AF-A0A1F3QLU8-F1
#
_cell.length_a   1.000
_cell.length_b   1.000
_cell.length_c   1.000
_cell.angle_alpha   90.00
_cell.angle_beta   90.00
_cell.angle_gamma   90.00
#
_symmetry.space_group_name_H-M   'P 1'
#
loop_
_entity.id
_entity.type
_entity.pdbx_description
1 polymer ?
#
loop_
_entity_poly.entity_id
_entity_poly.type
_entity_poly.pdbx_seq_one_letter_code
_entity_poly.pdbx_strand_id
1 'polypeptide(L)' 'MDDFSKIDHLEKDDFYISEEGYKVFTEKYLLKRGYCCENSCKHCPYGFKKQGLKSNPKKK' A
#
# COMPACT_ATOMS: atom_id res chain seq x y z
N MET A 1 -9.26 -30.40 10.15
CA MET A 1 -8.11 -29.69 10.74
C MET A 1 -7.22 -29.32 9.58
N ASP A 2 -7.63 -28.35 8.75
CA ASP A 2 -7.04 -28.15 7.41
C ASP A 2 -7.31 -26.71 6.94
N ASP A 3 -6.74 -25.68 7.55
CA ASP A 3 -6.97 -24.31 7.04
C ASP A 3 -5.86 -23.30 7.34
N PHE A 4 -4.60 -23.75 7.42
CA PHE A 4 -3.45 -22.83 7.53
C PHE A 4 -2.67 -22.65 6.21
N SER A 5 -3.15 -23.24 5.11
CA SER A 5 -2.39 -23.33 3.85
C SER A 5 -2.75 -22.28 2.78
N LYS A 6 -3.49 -21.22 3.10
CA LYS A 6 -3.87 -20.17 2.13
C LYS A 6 -3.25 -18.79 2.38
N ILE A 7 -2.09 -18.72 3.02
CA ILE A 7 -1.42 -17.43 3.34
C ILE A 7 -0.15 -17.20 2.50
N ASP A 8 0.11 -17.97 1.45
CA ASP A 8 1.36 -17.84 0.68
C ASP A 8 1.12 -17.64 -0.82
N HIS A 9 0.45 -16.55 -1.19
CA HIS A 9 0.42 -16.07 -2.58
C HIS A 9 0.80 -14.60 -2.62
N LEU A 10 1.97 -14.27 -2.06
CA LEU A 10 2.63 -13.01 -2.40
C LEU A 10 3.39 -13.23 -3.70
N GLU A 11 2.76 -12.83 -4.80
CA GLU A 11 3.30 -12.96 -6.14
C GLU A 11 4.36 -11.88 -6.35
N LYS A 12 5.28 -12.11 -7.29
CA LYS A 12 6.29 -11.12 -7.69
C LYS A 12 5.69 -9.79 -8.19
N ASP A 13 4.37 -9.75 -8.42
CA ASP A 13 3.65 -8.57 -8.85
C ASP A 13 3.12 -7.71 -7.68
N ASP A 14 3.13 -8.25 -6.45
CA ASP A 14 2.69 -7.53 -5.25
C ASP A 14 3.73 -6.52 -4.75
N PHE A 15 5.00 -6.68 -5.14
CA PHE A 15 6.07 -5.75 -4.80
C PHE A 15 7.17 -5.77 -5.86
N TYR A 16 7.79 -4.62 -6.10
CA TYR A 16 8.98 -4.53 -6.94
C TYR A 16 10.17 -4.02 -6.14
N ILE A 17 11.37 -4.34 -6.62
CA ILE A 17 12.62 -3.81 -6.09
C ILE A 17 12.98 -2.58 -6.92
N SER A 18 13.08 -1.42 -6.27
CA SER A 18 13.61 -0.20 -6.91
C SER A 18 15.11 -0.36 -7.14
N GLU A 19 15.68 0.41 -8.07
CA GLU A 19 17.12 0.38 -8.40
C GLU A 19 18.02 0.66 -7.19
N GLU A 20 17.49 1.36 -6.19
CA GLU A 20 18.14 1.63 -4.91
C GLU A 20 18.05 0.45 -3.91
N GLY A 21 17.41 -0.67 -4.27
CA GLY A 21 17.28 -1.86 -3.43
C GLY A 21 16.07 -1.86 -2.48
N TYR A 22 15.18 -0.87 -2.58
CA TYR A 22 13.98 -0.79 -1.74
C TYR A 22 12.84 -1.68 -2.26
N LYS A 23 12.17 -2.40 -1.36
CA LYS A 23 10.91 -3.11 -1.63
C LYS A 23 9.75 -2.12 -1.66
N VAL A 24 9.21 -1.87 -2.84
CA VAL A 24 8.03 -1.02 -3.02
C VAL A 24 6.80 -1.92 -3.19
N PHE A 25 5.89 -1.86 -2.21
CA PHE A 25 4.63 -2.59 -2.25
C PHE A 25 3.63 -1.91 -3.19
N THR A 26 3.00 -2.71 -4.04
CA THR A 26 1.99 -2.25 -4.99
C THR A 26 0.59 -2.29 -4.38
N GLU A 27 -0.38 -1.82 -5.15
CA GLU A 27 -1.80 -1.86 -4.76
C GLU A 27 -2.32 -3.29 -4.53
N LYS A 28 -1.81 -4.26 -5.29
CA LYS A 28 -2.20 -5.68 -5.19
C LYS A 28 -1.84 -6.28 -3.84
N TYR A 29 -0.65 -5.96 -3.31
CA TYR A 29 -0.24 -6.35 -1.96
C TYR A 29 -1.23 -5.82 -0.91
N LEU A 30 -1.62 -4.55 -1.04
CA LEU A 30 -2.53 -3.89 -0.10
C LEU A 30 -3.95 -4.45 -0.18
N LEU A 31 -4.39 -4.89 -1.36
CA LEU A 31 -5.66 -5.62 -1.55
C LEU A 31 -5.62 -7.00 -0.89
N LYS A 32 -4.58 -7.80 -1.16
CA LYS A 32 -4.41 -9.14 -0.55
C LYS A 32 -4.29 -9.09 0.97
N ARG A 33 -3.66 -8.04 1.50
CA ARG A 33 -3.57 -7.78 2.94
C ARG A 33 -4.94 -7.62 3.60
N GLY A 34 -5.96 -7.18 2.87
CA GLY A 34 -7.34 -7.12 3.34
C GLY A 34 -7.64 -6.03 4.38
N TYR A 35 -6.68 -5.13 4.68
CA TYR A 35 -6.92 -3.98 5.55
C TYR A 35 -6.10 -2.75 5.15
N CYS A 36 -6.67 -1.57 5.37
CA CYS A 36 -6.01 -0.29 5.15
C CYS A 36 -5.20 0.10 6.39
N CYS A 37 -3.94 0.49 6.19
CA CYS A 37 -3.05 0.90 7.28
C CYS A 37 -3.09 2.40 7.60
N GLU A 38 -3.97 3.17 6.94
CA GLU A 38 -4.18 4.62 7.14
C GLU A 38 -2.92 5.50 7.01
N ASN A 39 -1.82 4.95 6.47
CA ASN A 39 -0.53 5.64 6.31
C ASN A 39 -0.44 6.49 5.04
N SER A 40 -1.56 6.74 4.35
CA SER A 40 -1.60 7.57 3.13
C SER A 40 -0.56 7.17 2.06
N CYS A 41 -0.48 5.87 1.75
CA CYS A 41 0.39 5.34 0.71
C CYS A 41 -0.06 5.77 -0.70
N LYS A 42 0.90 5.97 -1.62
CA LYS A 42 0.63 6.41 -3.00
C LYS A 42 -0.15 5.38 -3.82
N HIS A 43 0.04 4.10 -3.54
CA HIS A 43 -0.61 2.96 -4.21
C HIS A 43 -1.79 2.41 -3.39
N CYS A 44 -2.48 3.26 -2.62
CA CYS A 44 -3.57 2.80 -1.77
C CYS A 44 -4.81 2.43 -2.61
N PRO A 45 -5.26 1.14 -2.61
CA PRO A 45 -6.46 0.73 -3.32
C PRO A 45 -7.73 1.36 -2.73
N TYR A 46 -7.71 1.61 -1.42
CA TYR A 46 -8.86 2.14 -0.67
C TYR A 46 -9.07 3.64 -0.86
N GLY A 47 -8.27 4.30 -1.72
CA GLY A 47 -8.38 5.74 -1.94
C GLY A 47 -8.08 6.58 -0.69
N PHE A 48 -7.36 6.00 0.29
CA PHE A 48 -7.00 6.68 1.53
C PHE A 48 -5.95 7.77 1.26
N LYS A 49 -6.43 8.91 0.82
CA LYS A 49 -5.65 10.14 0.73
C LYS A 49 -5.79 10.83 2.08
N LYS A 50 -4.67 11.10 2.76
CA LYS A 50 -4.66 12.05 3.88
C LYS A 50 -5.13 13.40 3.32
N GLN A 51 -6.42 13.68 3.40
CA GLN A 51 -6.95 15.03 3.22
C GLN A 51 -6.62 15.82 4.50
N GLY A 52 -5.33 16.00 4.76
CA GLY A 52 -4.82 16.51 6.03
C GLY A 52 -3.79 17.62 5.89
N LEU A 53 -3.36 17.95 4.67
CA LEU A 53 -2.65 19.19 4.42
C LEU A 53 -3.33 19.86 3.24
N LYS A 54 -4.37 20.64 3.53
CA LYS A 54 -4.53 21.89 2.79
C LYS A 54 -3.19 22.59 2.97
N SER A 55 -2.29 22.46 2.00
CA SER A 55 -1.28 23.48 1.77
C SER A 55 -2.10 24.73 1.50
N ASN A 56 -2.44 25.45 2.58
CA ASN A 56 -2.92 26.80 2.49
C ASN A 56 -1.87 27.49 1.62
N PRO A 57 -2.15 27.86 0.36
CA PRO A 57 -1.24 28.75 -0.34
C PRO A 57 -1.17 29.97 0.57
N LYS A 58 0.01 30.23 1.13
CA LYS A 58 0.26 31.34 2.06
C LYS A 58 -0.51 32.57 1.57
N LYS A 59 -1.51 33.00 2.34
CA LYS A 59 -1.96 34.39 2.32
C LYS A 59 -0.75 35.25 2.66
N LYS A 60 -0.29 36.06 1.72
CA LYS A 60 -0.10 37.52 1.84
C LYS A 60 0.60 38.07 0.61
#